data_AF-A0A350R5I3-F1
#
_entry.id   AF-A0A350R5I3-F1
#
_cell.length_a   1.000
_cell.length_b   1.000
_cell.length_c   1.000
_cell.angle_alpha   90.00
_cell.angle_beta   90.00
_cell.angle_gamma   90.00
#
_symmetry.space_group_name_H-M   'P 1'
#
loop_
_entity.id
_entity.type
_entity.pdbx_description
1 polymer ?
#
loop_
_entity_poly.entity_id
_entity_poly.type
_entity_poly.pdbx_seq_one_letter_code
_entity_poly.pdbx_strand_id
1 'polypeptide(L)'
;MKKSLLFVTALSVMLCGGCQMENNDSSTNNTSSSETPVSSSSTVDSSSSSSSSSSSVTEQLNNYQLFEHIPGENQMFDYYYNYCPTIFEEDGVRHIYYCANKLHGNVTDYVAYRSGTKDASGRWVYSEIQYVLEPTADTWDSRHVCDPSVIKGEFKYNDEDYSYLMAYLGCVTSDNTSNEVGLAVSKTPSGPWIKLGSNPFCDYELNGNAGFQWGYGQPSLVSVDKKGQVLLFYTVGDGSSTYELVERWNLSDLNNPVMVSDGSKRVLTRGLKNLNGTQDYISNADFAYDPSSGRIYMIKDDHPSPEGANVSSSSTIYYLEEDFENPDFYPGYTLFNVVGDAWNEMDKIDISNAGFTLNHNNGLVTDPYGWTLSTKSIDCVYTAANYSTSFWGTLGSYRLYQYTMEITE
;
A
#
# COMPACT_ATOMS: atom_id res chain seq x y z
N MET A 1 -11.91 42.37 -13.39
CA MET A 1 -12.38 41.71 -12.15
C MET A 1 -13.45 40.70 -12.51
N LYS A 2 -13.06 39.46 -12.80
CA LYS A 2 -13.99 38.34 -13.01
C LYS A 2 -13.76 37.39 -11.85
N LYS A 3 -14.79 37.20 -11.02
CA LYS A 3 -14.82 36.20 -9.95
C LYS A 3 -14.90 34.83 -10.63
N SER A 4 -13.88 34.01 -10.43
CA SER A 4 -13.92 32.57 -10.75
C SER A 4 -14.57 31.87 -9.55
N LEU A 5 -15.66 31.16 -9.83
CA LEU A 5 -16.37 30.32 -8.87
C LEU A 5 -15.68 28.94 -8.93
N LEU A 6 -14.98 28.56 -7.85
CA LEU A 6 -14.42 27.22 -7.70
C LEU A 6 -15.56 26.20 -7.67
N PHE A 7 -15.66 25.36 -8.70
CA PHE A 7 -16.38 24.10 -8.63
C PHE A 7 -15.40 23.05 -8.14
N VAL A 8 -15.63 22.53 -6.93
CA VAL A 8 -15.03 21.29 -6.45
C VAL A 8 -15.76 20.17 -7.19
N THR A 9 -15.09 19.54 -8.15
CA THR A 9 -15.68 18.44 -8.91
C THR A 9 -15.34 17.15 -8.19
N ALA A 10 -16.38 16.43 -7.75
CA ALA A 10 -16.29 15.10 -7.17
C ALA A 10 -15.75 14.11 -8.22
N LEU A 11 -14.73 13.35 -7.85
CA LEU A 11 -14.16 12.29 -8.67
C LEU A 11 -15.05 11.05 -8.53
N SER A 12 -15.92 10.83 -9.52
CA SER A 12 -16.67 9.58 -9.70
C SER A 12 -16.00 8.80 -10.83
N VAL A 13 -15.34 7.68 -10.50
CA VAL A 13 -14.86 6.72 -11.50
C VAL A 13 -16.03 5.81 -11.85
N MET A 14 -16.71 6.12 -12.96
CA MET A 14 -17.76 5.27 -13.52
C MET A 14 -17.12 4.16 -14.35
N LEU A 15 -17.50 2.92 -14.04
CA LEU A 15 -17.23 1.75 -14.87
C LEU A 15 -17.87 1.91 -16.26
N CYS A 16 -17.12 1.51 -17.29
CA CYS A 16 -17.68 1.21 -18.61
C CYS A 16 -18.57 -0.04 -18.51
N GLY A 17 -19.85 0.11 -18.82
CA GLY A 17 -20.79 -0.98 -19.07
C GLY A 17 -21.94 -0.45 -19.91
N GLY A 18 -21.91 -0.70 -21.21
CA GLY A 18 -22.99 -0.32 -22.11
C GLY A 18 -24.25 -1.13 -21.83
N CYS A 19 -25.40 -0.47 -21.72
CA CYS A 19 -26.62 -0.79 -22.46
C CYS A 19 -27.73 0.25 -22.20
N GLN A 20 -28.42 0.56 -23.29
CA GLN A 20 -29.56 1.43 -23.57
C GLN A 20 -30.48 1.88 -22.41
N MET A 21 -30.79 3.19 -22.43
CA MET A 21 -31.90 3.82 -21.72
C MET A 21 -33.27 3.35 -22.26
N GLU A 22 -34.23 3.11 -21.36
CA GLU A 22 -35.64 3.40 -21.60
C GLU A 22 -36.26 4.11 -20.38
N ASN A 23 -37.08 5.11 -20.69
CA ASN A 23 -37.74 6.08 -19.82
C ASN A 23 -38.78 5.46 -18.88
N ASN A 24 -39.02 6.08 -17.71
CA ASN A 24 -40.32 6.71 -17.43
C ASN A 24 -40.38 7.50 -16.12
N ASP A 25 -41.07 8.63 -16.22
CA ASP A 25 -41.53 9.54 -15.17
C ASP A 25 -42.41 8.87 -14.10
N SER A 26 -42.37 9.37 -12.85
CA SER A 26 -43.42 10.27 -12.31
C SER A 26 -43.61 10.23 -10.78
N SER A 27 -43.72 11.45 -10.23
CA SER A 27 -44.68 11.89 -9.19
C SER A 27 -44.50 11.53 -7.69
N THR A 28 -44.10 12.58 -6.93
CA THR A 28 -44.79 13.21 -5.78
C THR A 28 -45.50 12.34 -4.71
N ASN A 29 -45.18 12.54 -3.42
CA ASN A 29 -45.87 13.50 -2.55
C ASN A 29 -45.36 13.53 -1.09
N ASN A 30 -45.53 14.71 -0.48
CA ASN A 30 -45.16 15.15 0.86
C ASN A 30 -46.18 14.77 1.97
N THR A 31 -45.78 15.11 3.20
CA THR A 31 -46.56 15.41 4.43
C THR A 31 -46.99 14.23 5.29
N SER A 32 -46.99 14.28 6.64
CA SER A 32 -46.47 15.18 7.68
C SER A 32 -46.79 14.55 9.05
N SER A 33 -45.97 14.83 10.09
CA SER A 33 -46.33 15.10 11.52
C SER A 33 -47.26 14.10 12.27
N SER A 34 -47.11 13.75 13.56
CA SER A 34 -46.79 14.55 14.74
C SER A 34 -46.86 13.67 16.01
N GLU A 35 -46.10 14.08 17.03
CA GLU A 35 -46.46 14.10 18.47
C GLU A 35 -46.54 12.80 19.32
N THR A 36 -45.53 12.65 20.19
CA THR A 36 -45.60 12.22 21.61
C THR A 36 -46.48 13.17 22.45
N PRO A 37 -47.00 12.86 23.68
CA PRO A 37 -46.26 12.23 24.79
C PRO A 37 -47.07 11.43 25.85
N VAL A 38 -46.38 10.91 26.88
CA VAL A 38 -46.65 11.04 28.34
C VAL A 38 -46.19 9.81 29.18
N SER A 39 -45.59 10.15 30.31
CA SER A 39 -44.95 9.43 31.43
C SER A 39 -45.70 8.25 32.10
N SER A 40 -44.95 7.34 32.77
CA SER A 40 -44.70 7.36 34.24
C SER A 40 -44.32 6.00 34.85
N SER A 41 -43.58 6.10 35.97
CA SER A 41 -43.46 5.17 37.11
C SER A 41 -42.30 4.14 37.19
N SER A 42 -41.50 4.41 38.22
CA SER A 42 -40.53 3.65 39.03
C SER A 42 -40.82 2.17 39.35
N THR A 43 -39.78 1.34 39.55
CA THR A 43 -39.25 0.97 40.89
C THR A 43 -38.17 -0.15 40.87
N VAL A 44 -37.25 -0.04 41.83
CA VAL A 44 -36.32 -1.03 42.46
C VAL A 44 -35.28 -1.76 41.59
N ASP A 45 -34.00 -1.42 41.79
CA ASP A 45 -32.88 -2.32 41.48
C ASP A 45 -32.10 -2.69 42.74
N SER A 46 -31.94 -4.00 42.90
CA SER A 46 -31.23 -4.70 43.96
C SER A 46 -29.74 -4.80 43.64
N SER A 47 -28.92 -4.47 44.63
CA SER A 47 -27.48 -4.69 44.63
C SER A 47 -27.15 -6.18 44.56
N SER A 48 -26.40 -6.59 43.53
CA SER A 48 -25.62 -7.82 43.55
C SER A 48 -24.19 -7.51 43.09
N SER A 49 -23.25 -7.72 44.00
CA SER A 49 -21.82 -7.67 43.75
C SER A 49 -21.41 -8.94 43.00
N SER A 50 -21.10 -8.80 41.72
CA SER A 50 -20.40 -9.83 40.95
C SER A 50 -18.92 -9.45 40.82
N SER A 51 -18.08 -10.26 41.43
CA SER A 51 -16.64 -10.30 41.23
C SER A 51 -16.33 -10.56 39.76
N SER A 52 -15.86 -9.55 39.04
CA SER A 52 -15.29 -9.74 37.71
C SER A 52 -13.91 -10.38 37.84
N SER A 53 -13.85 -11.68 37.57
CA SER A 53 -12.63 -12.38 37.21
C SER A 53 -11.98 -11.65 36.04
N SER A 54 -10.79 -11.09 36.25
CA SER A 54 -9.97 -10.55 35.16
C SER A 54 -9.54 -11.70 34.26
N SER A 55 -10.31 -11.96 33.20
CA SER A 55 -9.81 -12.70 32.06
C SER A 55 -8.71 -11.86 31.43
N SER A 56 -7.47 -12.29 31.57
CA SER A 56 -6.35 -11.76 30.80
C SER A 56 -6.69 -11.96 29.32
N VAL A 57 -7.07 -10.87 28.65
CA VAL A 57 -7.12 -10.82 27.20
C VAL A 57 -5.68 -11.04 26.76
N THR A 58 -5.34 -12.25 26.32
CA THR A 58 -4.23 -12.43 25.39
C THR A 58 -4.60 -11.59 24.18
N GLU A 59 -4.04 -10.37 24.09
CA GLU A 59 -4.16 -9.55 22.88
C GLU A 59 -3.72 -10.41 21.70
N GLN A 60 -4.56 -10.48 20.66
CA GLN A 60 -4.22 -11.22 19.45
C GLN A 60 -3.06 -10.49 18.77
N LEU A 61 -1.83 -10.99 18.98
CA LEU A 61 -0.62 -10.49 18.32
C LEU A 61 -0.63 -10.69 16.79
N ASN A 62 -1.60 -11.45 16.29
CA ASN A 62 -1.68 -11.83 14.88
C ASN A 62 -2.57 -10.88 14.08
N ASN A 63 -3.39 -10.03 14.73
CA ASN A 63 -4.13 -8.96 14.05
C ASN A 63 -4.43 -7.76 14.96
N TYR A 64 -3.80 -6.62 14.69
CA TYR A 64 -4.01 -5.40 15.46
C TYR A 64 -3.62 -4.14 14.68
N GLN A 65 -4.24 -3.01 15.06
CA GLN A 65 -3.87 -1.69 14.54
C GLN A 65 -2.49 -1.28 15.07
N LEU A 66 -1.60 -0.85 14.17
CA LEU A 66 -0.23 -0.49 14.51
C LEU A 66 -0.15 0.82 15.29
N PHE A 67 -0.85 1.85 14.83
CA PHE A 67 -0.89 3.18 15.43
C PHE A 67 -2.04 4.03 14.85
N GLU A 68 -2.34 5.12 15.56
CA GLU A 68 -3.13 6.24 15.06
C GLU A 68 -2.27 7.16 14.17
N HIS A 69 -2.89 7.94 13.28
CA HIS A 69 -2.17 8.98 12.53
C HIS A 69 -1.54 10.02 13.46
N ILE A 70 -2.34 10.54 14.41
CA ILE A 70 -1.91 11.37 15.54
C ILE A 70 -2.56 10.87 16.84
N PRO A 71 -1.91 11.06 18.01
CA PRO A 71 -2.47 10.62 19.28
C PRO A 71 -3.85 11.23 19.59
N GLY A 72 -4.82 10.37 19.88
CA GLY A 72 -6.18 10.76 20.24
C GLY A 72 -7.05 11.20 19.07
N GLU A 73 -6.67 10.86 17.83
CA GLU A 73 -7.46 11.19 16.64
C GLU A 73 -8.87 10.59 16.70
N ASN A 74 -9.84 11.35 16.21
CA ASN A 74 -11.17 10.87 15.93
C ASN A 74 -11.36 10.77 14.41
N GLN A 75 -11.41 9.56 13.86
CA GLN A 75 -11.57 9.32 12.42
C GLN A 75 -12.77 10.07 11.79
N MET A 76 -13.81 10.38 12.58
CA MET A 76 -15.00 11.11 12.12
C MET A 76 -14.78 12.63 12.00
N PHE A 77 -13.87 13.22 12.79
CA PHE A 77 -13.69 14.66 12.87
C PHE A 77 -12.30 15.14 12.45
N ASP A 78 -11.30 14.27 12.49
CA ASP A 78 -9.90 14.65 12.28
C ASP A 78 -9.38 14.28 10.88
N TYR A 79 -10.17 13.63 10.03
CA TYR A 79 -9.91 13.39 8.57
C TYR A 79 -8.43 13.24 8.20
N TYR A 80 -7.75 12.34 8.90
CA TYR A 80 -6.40 11.87 8.60
C TYR A 80 -6.43 10.41 8.13
N TYR A 81 -5.47 10.03 7.31
CA TYR A 81 -5.35 8.68 6.74
C TYR A 81 -3.91 8.16 6.80
N ASN A 82 -3.77 6.84 6.88
CA ASN A 82 -2.50 6.10 6.77
C ASN A 82 -2.71 4.91 5.82
N TYR A 83 -1.90 4.76 4.77
CA TYR A 83 -2.03 3.65 3.82
C TYR A 83 -0.71 3.39 3.05
N CYS A 84 -0.67 2.33 2.24
CA CYS A 84 0.49 1.92 1.42
C CYS A 84 1.80 1.82 2.22
N PRO A 85 1.91 0.85 3.15
CA PRO A 85 3.06 0.75 4.01
C PRO A 85 4.21 -0.05 3.37
N THR A 86 5.45 0.34 3.66
CA THR A 86 6.66 -0.50 3.49
C THR A 86 7.37 -0.63 4.83
N ILE A 87 7.84 -1.84 5.15
CA ILE A 87 8.33 -2.17 6.49
C ILE A 87 9.55 -3.08 6.41
N PHE A 88 10.57 -2.74 7.20
CA PHE A 88 11.67 -3.66 7.49
C PHE A 88 12.08 -3.64 8.96
N GLU A 89 12.79 -4.67 9.39
CA GLU A 89 13.41 -4.75 10.72
C GLU A 89 14.93 -4.73 10.63
N GLU A 90 15.57 -3.88 11.43
CA GLU A 90 17.02 -3.80 11.57
C GLU A 90 17.39 -3.58 13.04
N ASP A 91 18.37 -4.33 13.55
CA ASP A 91 18.91 -4.13 14.90
C ASP A 91 17.84 -4.07 16.03
N GLY A 92 16.76 -4.85 15.88
CA GLY A 92 15.65 -4.91 16.83
C GLY A 92 14.66 -3.75 16.76
N VAL A 93 14.78 -2.88 15.75
CA VAL A 93 13.87 -1.78 15.46
C VAL A 93 13.09 -2.10 14.20
N ARG A 94 11.77 -1.86 14.22
CA ARG A 94 10.94 -1.93 13.03
C ARG A 94 10.76 -0.54 12.42
N HIS A 95 11.11 -0.40 11.16
CA HIS A 95 11.00 0.84 10.41
C HIS A 95 9.80 0.73 9.47
N ILE A 96 8.85 1.65 9.58
CA ILE A 96 7.67 1.69 8.70
C ILE A 96 7.57 3.06 8.02
N TYR A 97 7.38 3.03 6.70
CA TYR A 97 7.05 4.19 5.90
C TYR A 97 5.68 3.97 5.27
N TYR A 98 4.91 5.03 5.09
CA TYR A 98 3.54 4.94 4.59
C TYR A 98 3.06 6.28 4.04
N CYS A 99 2.04 6.26 3.19
CA CYS A 99 1.35 7.45 2.73
C CYS A 99 0.44 8.01 3.81
N ALA A 100 0.50 9.33 4.00
CA ALA A 100 -0.34 10.02 4.95
C ALA A 100 -0.54 11.48 4.53
N ASN A 101 -1.71 12.05 4.86
CA ASN A 101 -1.87 13.50 4.75
C ASN A 101 -1.22 14.23 5.93
N LYS A 102 -0.70 15.42 5.69
CA LYS A 102 -0.15 16.29 6.74
C LYS A 102 -1.17 17.25 7.35
N LEU A 103 -2.19 17.60 6.58
CA LEU A 103 -3.20 18.57 6.95
C LEU A 103 -4.58 17.90 7.00
N HIS A 104 -5.31 18.15 8.08
CA HIS A 104 -6.70 17.72 8.26
C HIS A 104 -7.54 18.01 7.02
N GLY A 105 -8.26 17.00 6.51
CA GLY A 105 -9.22 17.17 5.42
C GLY A 105 -8.62 17.57 4.08
N ASN A 106 -7.30 17.41 3.92
CA ASN A 106 -6.57 17.70 2.70
C ASN A 106 -6.02 16.40 2.10
N VAL A 107 -6.43 16.09 0.88
CA VAL A 107 -5.94 14.92 0.15
C VAL A 107 -4.64 15.32 -0.55
N THR A 108 -3.52 15.17 0.14
CA THR A 108 -2.17 15.42 -0.36
C THR A 108 -1.29 14.42 0.33
N ASP A 109 -0.65 13.55 -0.43
CA ASP A 109 0.14 12.48 0.15
C ASP A 109 1.56 12.94 0.42
N TYR A 110 2.02 12.55 1.60
CA TYR A 110 3.38 12.65 2.07
C TYR A 110 3.84 11.24 2.45
N VAL A 111 5.14 10.99 2.37
CA VAL A 111 5.70 9.79 3.01
C VAL A 111 5.96 10.11 4.48
N ALA A 112 5.21 9.43 5.33
CA ALA A 112 5.41 9.40 6.77
C ALA A 112 6.30 8.22 7.16
N TYR A 113 6.93 8.33 8.33
CA TYR A 113 7.83 7.36 8.92
C TYR A 113 7.56 7.24 10.43
N ARG A 114 7.67 6.01 10.95
CA ARG A 114 7.75 5.72 12.38
C ARG A 114 8.77 4.60 12.63
N SER A 115 9.41 4.62 13.79
CA SER A 115 10.21 3.51 14.29
C SER A 115 9.50 2.81 15.44
N GLY A 116 9.49 1.48 15.47
CA GLY A 116 8.87 0.68 16.50
C GLY A 116 9.87 -0.15 17.29
N THR A 117 9.55 -0.39 18.57
CA THR A 117 10.21 -1.39 19.42
C THR A 117 9.15 -2.29 20.07
N LYS A 118 9.50 -3.54 20.36
CA LYS A 118 8.58 -4.43 21.09
C LYS A 118 8.46 -4.04 22.56
N ASP A 119 7.24 -4.03 23.07
CA ASP A 119 6.96 -3.92 24.49
C ASP A 119 7.11 -5.28 25.22
N ALA A 120 6.80 -5.32 26.51
CA ALA A 120 6.90 -6.54 27.32
C ALA A 120 5.94 -7.66 26.90
N SER A 121 4.89 -7.35 26.12
CA SER A 121 3.95 -8.32 25.56
C SER A 121 4.41 -8.87 24.20
N GLY A 122 5.44 -8.26 23.60
CA GLY A 122 5.94 -8.58 22.27
C GLY A 122 5.26 -7.78 21.15
N ARG A 123 4.38 -6.83 21.48
CA ARG A 123 3.70 -5.96 20.51
C ARG A 123 4.60 -4.80 20.11
N TRP A 124 4.56 -4.42 18.84
CA TRP A 124 5.27 -3.23 18.37
C TRP A 124 4.59 -1.96 18.85
N VAL A 125 5.36 -1.09 19.51
CA VAL A 125 4.97 0.26 19.90
C VAL A 125 5.80 1.23 19.10
N TYR A 126 5.13 2.13 18.39
CA TYR A 126 5.76 3.04 17.42
C TYR A 126 5.95 4.45 17.98
N SER A 127 7.02 5.11 17.54
CA SER A 127 7.28 6.52 17.76
C SER A 127 6.18 7.40 17.16
N GLU A 128 6.17 8.69 17.50
CA GLU A 128 5.36 9.70 16.80
C GLU A 128 5.66 9.75 15.29
N ILE A 129 4.67 10.23 14.52
CA ILE A 129 4.77 10.40 13.08
C ILE A 129 5.86 11.42 12.71
N GLN A 130 6.69 11.07 11.73
CA GLN A 130 7.64 11.96 11.08
C GLN A 130 7.35 11.98 9.57
N TYR A 131 7.12 13.15 8.97
CA TYR A 131 7.05 13.27 7.51
C TYR A 131 8.47 13.35 6.95
N VAL A 132 8.84 12.39 6.11
CA VAL A 132 10.22 12.21 5.60
C VAL A 132 10.38 12.55 4.13
N LEU A 133 9.28 12.55 3.37
CA LEU A 133 9.24 13.01 1.98
C LEU A 133 7.96 13.79 1.74
N GLU A 134 8.05 14.93 1.05
CA GLU A 134 6.93 15.81 0.77
C GLU A 134 6.88 16.23 -0.71
N PRO A 135 5.70 16.62 -1.25
CA PRO A 135 5.59 17.15 -2.60
C PRO A 135 6.54 18.33 -2.85
N THR A 136 7.15 18.37 -4.03
CA THR A 136 8.08 19.45 -4.38
C THR A 136 7.37 20.47 -5.27
N ALA A 137 7.38 21.75 -4.89
CA ALA A 137 6.66 22.77 -5.64
C ALA A 137 7.21 22.88 -7.09
N ASP A 138 6.31 23.04 -8.05
CA ASP A 138 6.62 23.25 -9.46
C ASP A 138 7.39 22.10 -10.15
N THR A 139 7.30 20.87 -9.62
CA THR A 139 7.88 19.64 -10.20
C THR A 139 6.81 18.58 -10.51
N TRP A 140 7.25 17.46 -11.09
CA TRP A 140 6.43 16.31 -11.49
C TRP A 140 5.72 15.62 -10.32
N ASP A 141 6.22 15.78 -9.09
CA ASP A 141 5.66 15.24 -7.85
C ASP A 141 5.08 16.32 -6.93
N SER A 142 4.61 17.43 -7.51
CA SER A 142 4.16 18.61 -6.75
C SER A 142 2.83 18.47 -6.04
N ARG A 143 2.07 17.39 -6.30
CA ARG A 143 0.75 17.17 -5.69
C ARG A 143 0.71 15.99 -4.74
N HIS A 144 1.28 14.85 -5.10
CA HIS A 144 1.34 13.66 -4.25
C HIS A 144 2.74 13.09 -4.26
N VAL A 145 3.21 12.66 -3.07
CA VAL A 145 4.39 11.82 -2.88
C VAL A 145 3.96 10.67 -1.98
N CYS A 146 3.90 9.46 -2.53
CA CYS A 146 3.26 8.30 -1.90
C CYS A 146 4.00 7.01 -2.29
N ASP A 147 3.40 5.86 -1.97
CA ASP A 147 3.83 4.50 -2.19
C ASP A 147 5.32 4.27 -1.97
N PRO A 148 5.83 4.53 -0.75
CA PRO A 148 7.23 4.29 -0.47
C PRO A 148 7.54 2.78 -0.52
N SER A 149 8.68 2.42 -1.09
CA SER A 149 9.35 1.14 -0.85
C SER A 149 10.81 1.40 -0.54
N VAL A 150 11.32 0.83 0.55
CA VAL A 150 12.66 1.16 1.09
C VAL A 150 13.50 -0.10 1.27
N ILE A 151 14.73 -0.04 0.76
CA ILE A 151 15.76 -1.06 1.01
C ILE A 151 17.09 -0.41 1.41
N LYS A 152 17.95 -1.22 2.03
CA LYS A 152 19.33 -0.98 2.34
C LYS A 152 20.24 -1.47 1.21
N GLY A 153 21.38 -0.82 1.03
CA GLY A 153 22.37 -1.18 0.03
C GLY A 153 23.62 -0.31 0.08
N GLU A 154 24.35 -0.28 -1.02
CA GLU A 154 25.55 0.54 -1.23
C GLU A 154 25.29 1.46 -2.43
N PHE A 155 24.89 2.71 -2.17
CA PHE A 155 24.47 3.66 -3.20
C PHE A 155 25.33 4.93 -3.16
N LYS A 156 25.89 5.32 -4.31
CA LYS A 156 26.63 6.57 -4.46
C LYS A 156 25.80 7.61 -5.21
N TYR A 157 25.69 8.82 -4.68
CA TYR A 157 25.04 9.95 -5.36
C TYR A 157 25.80 11.24 -5.07
N ASN A 158 26.16 12.00 -6.12
CA ASN A 158 26.89 13.28 -6.01
C ASN A 158 28.10 13.25 -5.05
N ASP A 159 28.95 12.23 -5.22
CA ASP A 159 30.16 12.00 -4.41
C ASP A 159 29.94 11.68 -2.92
N GLU A 160 28.69 11.38 -2.52
CA GLU A 160 28.37 10.85 -1.20
C GLU A 160 27.84 9.42 -1.26
N ASP A 161 28.19 8.64 -0.23
CA ASP A 161 27.68 7.29 -0.01
C ASP A 161 26.43 7.32 0.88
N TYR A 162 25.43 6.54 0.49
CA TYR A 162 24.14 6.37 1.15
C TYR A 162 23.86 4.88 1.36
N SER A 163 23.14 4.60 2.45
CA SER A 163 22.87 3.23 2.88
C SER A 163 21.46 2.78 2.53
N TYR A 164 20.54 3.70 2.25
CA TYR A 164 19.14 3.39 1.98
C TYR A 164 18.67 4.08 0.70
N LEU A 165 17.85 3.35 -0.05
CA LEU A 165 17.17 3.79 -1.26
C LEU A 165 15.67 3.65 -1.02
N MET A 166 14.92 4.68 -1.43
CA MET A 166 13.47 4.67 -1.48
C MET A 166 13.03 4.83 -2.94
N ALA A 167 12.18 3.94 -3.42
CA ALA A 167 11.33 4.22 -4.57
C ALA A 167 10.01 4.79 -4.06
N TYR A 168 9.44 5.76 -4.77
CA TYR A 168 8.19 6.40 -4.37
C TYR A 168 7.37 6.82 -5.60
N LEU A 169 6.05 6.86 -5.46
CA LEU A 169 5.13 7.45 -6.42
C LEU A 169 5.16 8.98 -6.29
N GLY A 170 5.32 9.68 -7.41
CA GLY A 170 5.05 11.12 -7.51
C GLY A 170 3.91 11.40 -8.49
N CYS A 171 3.13 12.45 -8.21
CA CYS A 171 2.06 12.91 -9.08
C CYS A 171 1.94 14.43 -9.05
N VAL A 172 1.63 15.02 -10.21
CA VAL A 172 1.38 16.47 -10.38
C VAL A 172 -0.11 16.81 -10.32
N THR A 173 -1.01 15.84 -10.52
CA THR A 173 -2.46 16.09 -10.63
C THR A 173 -3.22 15.72 -9.36
N SER A 174 -4.38 16.37 -9.14
CA SER A 174 -5.24 16.06 -7.98
C SER A 174 -6.17 14.86 -8.20
N ASP A 175 -6.28 14.39 -9.43
CA ASP A 175 -7.12 13.25 -9.82
C ASP A 175 -6.32 11.95 -9.96
N ASN A 176 -5.05 11.97 -9.52
CA ASN A 176 -4.14 10.83 -9.53
C ASN A 176 -3.91 10.25 -10.93
N THR A 177 -3.89 11.11 -11.96
CA THR A 177 -3.51 10.72 -13.31
C THR A 177 -2.04 11.04 -13.54
N SER A 178 -1.39 10.31 -14.44
CA SER A 178 0.04 10.50 -14.75
C SER A 178 0.92 10.36 -13.50
N ASN A 179 0.67 9.33 -12.69
CA ASN A 179 1.61 8.94 -11.65
C ASN A 179 2.90 8.44 -12.29
N GLU A 180 4.01 8.68 -11.60
CA GLU A 180 5.35 8.33 -12.03
C GLU A 180 6.17 7.82 -10.84
N VAL A 181 7.30 7.15 -11.08
CA VAL A 181 8.15 6.63 -9.99
C VAL A 181 9.42 7.45 -9.87
N GLY A 182 9.73 7.93 -8.67
CA GLY A 182 10.97 8.60 -8.31
C GLY A 182 11.83 7.78 -7.36
N LEU A 183 13.07 8.23 -7.17
CA LEU A 183 14.01 7.64 -6.22
C LEU A 183 14.49 8.70 -5.21
N ALA A 184 14.73 8.27 -3.97
CA ALA A 184 15.36 9.09 -2.93
C ALA A 184 16.38 8.26 -2.13
N VAL A 185 17.41 8.91 -1.56
CA VAL A 185 18.44 8.26 -0.74
C VAL A 185 18.57 8.85 0.64
N SER A 186 19.01 8.01 1.59
CA SER A 186 19.34 8.43 2.95
C SER A 186 20.50 7.61 3.54
N LYS A 187 21.19 8.20 4.51
CA LYS A 187 22.24 7.52 5.31
C LYS A 187 21.66 6.71 6.47
N THR A 188 20.43 7.04 6.89
CA THR A 188 19.73 6.41 8.02
C THR A 188 18.26 6.16 7.63
N PRO A 189 17.55 5.23 8.30
CA PRO A 189 16.13 5.00 8.00
C PRO A 189 15.28 6.28 8.14
N SER A 190 15.47 7.04 9.23
CA SER A 190 14.66 8.24 9.51
C SER A 190 14.93 9.44 8.59
N GLY A 191 15.85 9.34 7.63
CA GLY A 191 16.28 10.49 6.83
C GLY A 191 17.37 11.36 7.51
N PRO A 192 17.71 12.51 6.91
CA PRO A 192 16.97 13.17 5.83
C PRO A 192 17.04 12.40 4.51
N TRP A 193 15.91 12.35 3.81
CA TRP A 193 15.81 11.76 2.47
C TRP A 193 16.07 12.81 1.41
N ILE A 194 16.87 12.44 0.40
CA ILE A 194 17.26 13.32 -0.71
C ILE A 194 16.71 12.72 -1.99
N LYS A 195 15.76 13.42 -2.63
CA LYS A 195 15.23 13.03 -3.95
C LYS A 195 16.31 13.13 -5.02
N LEU A 196 16.28 12.19 -5.96
CA LEU A 196 17.23 12.11 -7.07
C LEU A 196 16.71 12.90 -8.27
N GLY A 197 17.61 13.67 -8.89
CA GLY A 197 17.31 14.41 -10.11
C GLY A 197 16.15 15.40 -9.99
N SER A 198 15.72 15.94 -11.13
CA SER A 198 14.54 16.80 -11.25
C SER A 198 13.38 16.13 -11.97
N ASN A 199 13.60 14.92 -12.49
CA ASN A 199 12.68 14.16 -13.33
C ASN A 199 12.35 12.84 -12.63
N PRO A 200 11.20 12.22 -12.95
CA PRO A 200 10.92 10.86 -12.51
C PRO A 200 11.99 9.89 -13.00
N PHE A 201 12.19 8.81 -12.24
CA PHE A 201 13.07 7.70 -12.61
C PHE A 201 12.38 6.78 -13.63
N CYS A 202 11.09 6.47 -13.41
CA CYS A 202 10.21 5.86 -14.41
C CYS A 202 9.18 6.91 -14.84
N ASP A 203 9.43 7.51 -16.01
CA ASP A 203 8.64 8.58 -16.63
C ASP A 203 7.42 8.00 -17.35
N TYR A 204 6.22 8.53 -17.07
CA TYR A 204 4.97 8.10 -17.71
C TYR A 204 4.49 9.09 -18.75
N GLU A 205 4.51 8.67 -20.01
CA GLU A 205 3.96 9.47 -21.11
C GLU A 205 2.46 9.17 -21.34
N LEU A 206 1.62 10.20 -21.18
CA LEU A 206 0.19 10.11 -21.49
C LEU A 206 -0.05 9.81 -22.98
N ASN A 207 -0.84 8.77 -23.25
CA ASN A 207 -1.39 8.52 -24.57
C ASN A 207 -2.69 9.33 -24.77
N GLY A 208 -2.64 10.38 -25.58
CA GLY A 208 -3.77 11.28 -25.80
C GLY A 208 -5.04 10.66 -26.42
N ASN A 209 -4.98 9.42 -26.90
CA ASN A 209 -6.14 8.68 -27.44
C ASN A 209 -6.72 7.65 -26.45
N ALA A 210 -6.11 7.47 -25.29
CA ALA A 210 -6.59 6.55 -24.26
C ALA A 210 -7.51 7.27 -23.25
N GLY A 211 -8.29 6.48 -22.49
CA GLY A 211 -9.15 6.99 -21.43
C GLY A 211 -8.36 7.48 -20.20
N PHE A 212 -8.97 7.37 -19.02
CA PHE A 212 -8.29 7.63 -17.76
C PHE A 212 -7.00 6.79 -17.66
N GLN A 213 -5.88 7.46 -17.41
CA GLN A 213 -4.55 6.84 -17.29
C GLN A 213 -3.99 7.15 -15.91
N TRP A 214 -3.87 6.11 -15.11
CA TRP A 214 -3.34 6.22 -13.77
C TRP A 214 -1.82 6.46 -13.81
N GLY A 215 -1.09 5.82 -14.73
CA GLY A 215 0.36 5.97 -14.87
C GLY A 215 1.15 4.82 -14.22
N TYR A 216 2.33 5.13 -13.70
CA TYR A 216 3.22 4.22 -12.97
C TYR A 216 3.23 4.54 -11.48
N GLY A 217 3.20 3.52 -10.63
CA GLY A 217 3.17 3.74 -9.19
C GLY A 217 3.27 2.47 -8.38
N GLN A 218 3.06 2.58 -7.06
CA GLN A 218 3.15 1.44 -6.13
C GLN A 218 4.45 0.64 -6.29
N PRO A 219 5.62 1.29 -6.27
CA PRO A 219 6.86 0.58 -6.45
C PRO A 219 7.11 -0.39 -5.30
N SER A 220 7.79 -1.50 -5.59
CA SER A 220 8.34 -2.41 -4.60
C SER A 220 9.79 -2.74 -4.94
N LEU A 221 10.69 -2.66 -3.96
CA LEU A 221 12.11 -2.88 -4.10
C LEU A 221 12.54 -4.17 -3.40
N VAL A 222 13.31 -4.99 -4.09
CA VAL A 222 14.01 -6.15 -3.50
C VAL A 222 15.47 -6.08 -3.90
N SER A 223 16.38 -6.16 -2.93
CA SER A 223 17.81 -6.20 -3.23
C SER A 223 18.20 -7.55 -3.83
N VAL A 224 18.99 -7.52 -4.89
CA VAL A 224 19.53 -8.72 -5.55
C VAL A 224 20.83 -9.16 -4.88
N ASP A 225 21.69 -8.21 -4.49
CA ASP A 225 23.06 -8.48 -4.04
C ASP A 225 23.41 -7.89 -2.67
N LYS A 226 22.42 -7.33 -1.95
CA LYS A 226 22.60 -6.55 -0.71
C LYS A 226 23.48 -5.32 -0.86
N LYS A 227 23.64 -4.85 -2.11
CA LYS A 227 24.43 -3.67 -2.50
C LYS A 227 23.60 -2.80 -3.44
N GLY A 228 24.07 -2.56 -4.67
CA GLY A 228 23.43 -1.67 -5.62
C GLY A 228 22.55 -2.38 -6.64
N GLN A 229 22.55 -3.71 -6.74
CA GLN A 229 21.65 -4.39 -7.66
C GLN A 229 20.29 -4.64 -7.01
N VAL A 230 19.24 -4.23 -7.72
CA VAL A 230 17.87 -4.26 -7.21
C VAL A 230 16.92 -4.76 -8.28
N LEU A 231 15.82 -5.37 -7.83
CA LEU A 231 14.58 -5.48 -8.59
C LEU A 231 13.71 -4.29 -8.22
N LEU A 232 13.20 -3.59 -9.23
CA LEU A 232 12.19 -2.54 -9.10
C LEU A 232 10.92 -3.04 -9.77
N PHE A 233 9.91 -3.29 -8.95
CA PHE A 233 8.54 -3.59 -9.37
C PHE A 233 7.73 -2.30 -9.36
N TYR A 234 6.71 -2.20 -10.20
CA TYR A 234 5.71 -1.13 -10.15
C TYR A 234 4.43 -1.49 -10.94
N THR A 235 3.30 -1.02 -10.43
CA THR A 235 2.01 -1.10 -11.12
C THR A 235 1.98 -0.13 -12.30
N VAL A 236 1.41 -0.58 -13.41
CA VAL A 236 1.08 0.21 -14.60
C VAL A 236 -0.42 0.27 -14.77
N GLY A 237 -0.96 1.47 -14.95
CA GLY A 237 -2.35 1.72 -15.37
C GLY A 237 -2.38 2.62 -16.62
N ASP A 238 -2.27 2.02 -17.80
CA ASP A 238 -2.05 2.72 -19.07
C ASP A 238 -3.33 3.12 -19.82
N GLY A 239 -4.48 3.04 -19.13
CA GLY A 239 -5.81 3.32 -19.68
C GLY A 239 -6.37 2.22 -20.60
N SER A 240 -5.57 1.21 -20.95
CA SER A 240 -6.02 -0.01 -21.63
C SER A 240 -6.07 -1.20 -20.68
N SER A 241 -5.13 -1.29 -19.74
CA SER A 241 -5.05 -2.36 -18.76
C SER A 241 -4.28 -1.94 -17.51
N THR A 242 -4.44 -2.75 -16.45
CA THR A 242 -3.62 -2.69 -15.24
C THR A 242 -2.74 -3.94 -15.15
N TYR A 243 -1.47 -3.77 -14.82
CA TYR A 243 -0.51 -4.87 -14.67
C TYR A 243 0.75 -4.45 -13.93
N GLU A 244 1.56 -5.43 -13.51
CA GLU A 244 2.84 -5.21 -12.83
C GLU A 244 4.02 -5.36 -13.80
N LEU A 245 4.97 -4.44 -13.73
CA LEU A 245 6.28 -4.56 -14.37
C LEU A 245 7.37 -4.87 -13.33
N VAL A 246 8.45 -5.50 -13.80
CA VAL A 246 9.69 -5.67 -13.06
C VAL A 246 10.89 -5.29 -13.94
N GLU A 247 11.83 -4.58 -13.35
CA GLU A 247 13.11 -4.19 -13.94
C GLU A 247 14.25 -4.57 -13.00
N ARG A 248 15.40 -4.98 -13.55
CA ARG A 248 16.61 -5.20 -12.76
C ARG A 248 17.62 -4.11 -13.05
N TRP A 249 18.05 -3.41 -12.00
CA TRP A 249 18.96 -2.28 -12.09
C TRP A 249 20.22 -2.50 -11.27
N ASN A 250 21.32 -1.91 -11.74
CA ASN A 250 22.49 -1.60 -10.93
C ASN A 250 22.44 -0.10 -10.63
N LEU A 251 22.20 0.20 -9.36
CA LEU A 251 22.05 1.54 -8.80
C LEU A 251 23.22 1.92 -7.88
N SER A 252 24.36 1.23 -7.97
CA SER A 252 25.55 1.58 -7.18
C SER A 252 26.04 3.01 -7.46
N ASP A 253 25.87 3.53 -8.67
CA ASP A 253 26.07 4.95 -9.01
C ASP A 253 24.75 5.54 -9.52
N LEU A 254 24.08 6.31 -8.67
CA LEU A 254 22.78 6.90 -8.94
C LEU A 254 22.84 8.09 -9.89
N ASN A 255 24.03 8.61 -10.19
CA ASN A 255 24.20 9.56 -11.28
C ASN A 255 24.23 8.87 -12.66
N ASN A 256 24.49 7.57 -12.70
CA ASN A 256 24.58 6.77 -13.93
C ASN A 256 23.92 5.39 -13.72
N PRO A 257 22.60 5.32 -13.45
CA PRO A 257 21.90 4.07 -13.24
C PRO A 257 21.98 3.17 -14.49
N VAL A 258 22.20 1.87 -14.30
CA VAL A 258 22.35 0.91 -15.41
C VAL A 258 21.29 -0.19 -15.29
N MET A 259 20.39 -0.29 -16.28
CA MET A 259 19.47 -1.42 -16.36
C MET A 259 20.26 -2.68 -16.76
N VAL A 260 20.16 -3.73 -15.93
CA VAL A 260 20.86 -5.01 -16.09
C VAL A 260 19.96 -6.07 -16.73
N SER A 261 18.64 -5.89 -16.69
CA SER A 261 17.70 -6.68 -17.48
C SER A 261 17.62 -6.17 -18.93
N ASP A 262 17.18 -7.04 -19.85
CA ASP A 262 16.83 -6.65 -21.22
C ASP A 262 15.44 -5.99 -21.25
N GLY A 263 15.40 -4.74 -20.78
CA GLY A 263 14.19 -3.95 -20.61
C GLY A 263 13.36 -4.35 -19.38
N SER A 264 12.18 -3.74 -19.28
CA SER A 264 11.14 -4.14 -18.34
C SER A 264 10.46 -5.44 -18.79
N LYS A 265 10.00 -6.24 -17.83
CA LYS A 265 9.18 -7.44 -18.06
C LYS A 265 7.88 -7.31 -17.32
N ARG A 266 6.79 -7.75 -17.95
CA ARG A 266 5.51 -7.93 -17.25
C ARG A 266 5.60 -9.14 -16.34
N VAL A 267 5.31 -8.95 -15.06
CA VAL A 267 5.28 -10.05 -14.10
C VAL A 267 4.21 -11.06 -14.53
N LEU A 268 4.58 -12.34 -14.53
CA LEU A 268 3.68 -13.41 -14.92
C LEU A 268 2.46 -13.46 -14.00
N THR A 269 1.29 -13.75 -14.54
CA THR A 269 0.04 -13.85 -13.75
C THR A 269 -0.50 -15.26 -13.65
N ARG A 270 0.18 -16.25 -14.26
CA ARG A 270 -0.27 -17.65 -14.20
C ARG A 270 -0.36 -18.10 -12.74
N GLY A 271 -1.45 -18.79 -12.41
CA GLY A 271 -1.73 -19.28 -11.05
C GLY A 271 -2.61 -18.33 -10.22
N LEU A 272 -2.65 -17.04 -10.56
CA LEU A 272 -3.46 -16.06 -9.85
C LEU A 272 -4.95 -16.22 -10.16
N LYS A 273 -5.78 -16.07 -9.13
CA LYS A 273 -7.24 -16.11 -9.23
C LYS A 273 -7.84 -14.86 -8.61
N ASN A 274 -8.79 -14.27 -9.31
CA ASN A 274 -9.55 -13.14 -8.84
C ASN A 274 -10.72 -13.63 -7.95
N LEU A 275 -11.51 -12.71 -7.40
CA LEU A 275 -12.65 -13.03 -6.51
C LEU A 275 -13.78 -13.81 -7.20
N ASN A 276 -13.81 -13.83 -8.53
CA ASN A 276 -14.75 -14.63 -9.33
C ASN A 276 -14.16 -16.01 -9.72
N GLY A 277 -12.97 -16.35 -9.23
CA GLY A 277 -12.28 -17.61 -9.53
C GLY A 277 -11.69 -17.69 -10.94
N THR A 278 -11.58 -16.57 -11.66
CA THR A 278 -10.95 -16.48 -12.99
C THR A 278 -9.57 -15.85 -12.92
N GLN A 279 -8.81 -15.86 -14.03
CA GLN A 279 -7.47 -15.29 -14.10
C GLN A 279 -7.43 -13.84 -13.59
N ASP A 280 -6.56 -13.56 -12.63
CA ASP A 280 -6.35 -12.20 -12.10
C ASP A 280 -5.20 -11.46 -12.80
N TYR A 281 -5.10 -10.16 -12.53
CA TYR A 281 -3.93 -9.32 -12.77
C TYR A 281 -3.26 -8.93 -11.44
N ILE A 282 -2.10 -8.30 -11.53
CA ILE A 282 -1.32 -7.81 -10.39
C ILE A 282 -1.37 -6.29 -10.40
N SER A 283 -1.65 -5.72 -9.22
CA SER A 283 -1.54 -4.30 -8.89
C SER A 283 -1.46 -4.15 -7.38
N ASN A 284 -0.96 -3.01 -6.92
CA ASN A 284 -0.79 -2.69 -5.50
C ASN A 284 0.01 -3.79 -4.77
N ALA A 285 1.02 -4.34 -5.44
CA ALA A 285 1.74 -5.51 -4.97
C ALA A 285 3.04 -5.14 -4.26
N ASP A 286 3.38 -5.93 -3.24
CA ASP A 286 4.69 -5.89 -2.60
C ASP A 286 5.35 -7.26 -2.66
N PHE A 287 6.69 -7.27 -2.74
CA PHE A 287 7.49 -8.46 -3.00
C PHE A 287 8.57 -8.65 -1.95
N ALA A 288 8.88 -9.90 -1.65
CA ALA A 288 10.00 -10.25 -0.78
C ALA A 288 10.71 -11.51 -1.29
N TYR A 289 12.02 -11.60 -1.03
CA TYR A 289 12.80 -12.79 -1.38
C TYR A 289 13.14 -13.63 -0.14
N ASP A 290 12.95 -14.94 -0.21
CA ASP A 290 13.41 -15.87 0.82
C ASP A 290 14.67 -16.61 0.35
N PRO A 291 15.85 -16.28 0.92
CA PRO A 291 17.11 -16.91 0.55
C PRO A 291 17.22 -18.36 0.99
N SER A 292 16.37 -18.84 1.91
CA SER A 292 16.43 -20.20 2.44
C SER A 292 15.74 -21.22 1.54
N SER A 293 14.60 -20.83 0.96
CA SER A 293 13.79 -21.67 0.08
C SER A 293 13.99 -21.35 -1.40
N GLY A 294 14.57 -20.18 -1.73
CA GLY A 294 14.63 -19.70 -3.11
C GLY A 294 13.27 -19.23 -3.61
N ARG A 295 12.40 -18.71 -2.73
CA ARG A 295 11.06 -18.23 -3.13
C ARG A 295 11.03 -16.73 -3.27
N ILE A 296 10.22 -16.25 -4.22
CA ILE A 296 9.70 -14.88 -4.19
C ILE A 296 8.29 -14.93 -3.65
N TYR A 297 8.03 -14.15 -2.62
CA TYR A 297 6.70 -13.89 -2.10
C TYR A 297 6.13 -12.63 -2.73
N MET A 298 4.83 -12.64 -2.96
CA MET A 298 4.05 -11.49 -3.42
C MET A 298 2.80 -11.38 -2.56
N ILE A 299 2.47 -10.19 -2.09
CA ILE A 299 1.12 -9.85 -1.60
C ILE A 299 0.52 -8.83 -2.57
N LYS A 300 -0.70 -9.06 -3.03
CA LYS A 300 -1.40 -8.15 -3.95
C LYS A 300 -2.84 -7.93 -3.54
N ASP A 301 -3.43 -6.84 -4.03
CA ASP A 301 -4.87 -6.61 -3.94
C ASP A 301 -5.63 -7.60 -4.85
N ASP A 302 -6.83 -8.00 -4.43
CA ASP A 302 -7.70 -8.87 -5.21
C ASP A 302 -8.74 -8.09 -6.01
N HIS A 303 -9.17 -8.67 -7.14
CA HIS A 303 -10.09 -8.00 -8.07
C HIS A 303 -11.37 -8.82 -8.32
N PRO A 304 -12.47 -8.18 -8.73
CA PRO A 304 -12.68 -6.73 -8.76
C PRO A 304 -12.87 -6.16 -7.34
N SER A 305 -12.64 -4.86 -7.19
CA SER A 305 -13.06 -4.13 -5.98
C SER A 305 -14.59 -4.22 -5.79
N PRO A 306 -15.10 -4.13 -4.55
CA PRO A 306 -16.53 -4.07 -4.29
C PRO A 306 -17.23 -2.93 -5.05
N GLU A 307 -18.50 -3.13 -5.39
CA GLU A 307 -19.29 -2.10 -6.08
C GLU A 307 -19.30 -0.78 -5.28
N GLY A 308 -18.91 0.32 -5.94
CA GLY A 308 -18.82 1.65 -5.33
C GLY A 308 -17.54 1.92 -4.52
N ALA A 309 -16.67 0.92 -4.33
CA ALA A 309 -15.36 1.08 -3.72
C ALA A 309 -14.27 1.27 -4.79
N ASN A 310 -13.26 2.10 -4.47
CA ASN A 310 -12.09 2.32 -5.33
C ASN A 310 -10.86 1.51 -4.88
N VAL A 311 -11.03 0.63 -3.88
CA VAL A 311 -9.96 -0.18 -3.28
C VAL A 311 -10.48 -1.60 -3.01
N SER A 312 -9.57 -2.55 -2.84
CA SER A 312 -9.94 -3.95 -2.69
C SER A 312 -10.60 -4.28 -1.35
N SER A 313 -11.36 -5.38 -1.35
CA SER A 313 -11.90 -6.03 -0.15
C SER A 313 -10.94 -7.02 0.49
N SER A 314 -9.92 -7.48 -0.24
CA SER A 314 -8.99 -8.49 0.23
C SER A 314 -7.67 -8.45 -0.51
N SER A 315 -6.68 -9.09 0.09
CA SER A 315 -5.35 -9.25 -0.48
C SER A 315 -4.94 -10.71 -0.38
N THR A 316 -4.27 -11.25 -1.40
CA THR A 316 -3.80 -12.64 -1.39
C THR A 316 -2.29 -12.69 -1.47
N ILE A 317 -1.71 -13.56 -0.65
CA ILE A 317 -0.28 -13.85 -0.60
C ILE A 317 -0.01 -15.07 -1.48
N TYR A 318 0.99 -14.93 -2.34
CA TYR A 318 1.47 -15.96 -3.24
C TYR A 318 2.97 -16.18 -3.07
N TYR A 319 3.47 -17.34 -3.51
CA TYR A 319 4.89 -17.53 -3.79
C TYR A 319 5.13 -18.05 -5.21
N LEU A 320 6.31 -17.74 -5.72
CA LEU A 320 6.90 -18.28 -6.94
C LEU A 320 8.20 -18.97 -6.57
N GLU A 321 8.40 -20.19 -7.07
CA GLU A 321 9.65 -20.92 -6.89
C GLU A 321 10.72 -20.38 -7.85
N GLU A 322 11.93 -20.17 -7.36
CA GLU A 322 13.08 -19.84 -8.20
C GLU A 322 13.91 -21.08 -8.54
N ASP A 323 14.58 -21.05 -9.69
CA ASP A 323 15.62 -22.03 -10.06
C ASP A 323 16.93 -21.72 -9.33
N PHE A 324 16.93 -21.82 -7.99
CA PHE A 324 18.08 -21.44 -7.14
C PHE A 324 19.27 -22.41 -7.23
N GLU A 325 19.08 -23.58 -7.87
CA GLU A 325 20.17 -24.52 -8.18
C GLU A 325 20.98 -24.11 -9.43
N ASN A 326 20.48 -23.14 -10.21
CA ASN A 326 21.15 -22.63 -11.39
C ASN A 326 22.46 -21.91 -11.02
N PRO A 327 23.60 -22.21 -11.66
CA PRO A 327 24.87 -21.55 -11.37
C PRO A 327 24.89 -20.05 -11.68
N ASP A 328 23.99 -19.57 -12.55
CA ASP A 328 23.83 -18.16 -12.91
C ASP A 328 22.67 -17.48 -12.14
N PHE A 329 22.18 -18.12 -11.07
CA PHE A 329 21.07 -17.65 -10.25
C PHE A 329 21.33 -16.27 -9.62
N TYR A 330 20.26 -15.50 -9.54
CA TYR A 330 20.15 -14.28 -8.75
C TYR A 330 18.70 -14.15 -8.25
N PRO A 331 18.42 -13.49 -7.11
CA PRO A 331 17.04 -13.23 -6.69
C PRO A 331 16.22 -12.59 -7.82
N GLY A 332 15.14 -13.25 -8.26
CA GLY A 332 14.32 -12.82 -9.41
C GLY A 332 14.71 -13.42 -10.75
N TYR A 333 15.59 -14.42 -10.80
CA TYR A 333 15.97 -15.12 -12.04
C TYR A 333 14.76 -15.66 -12.79
N THR A 334 13.80 -16.31 -12.11
CA THR A 334 12.62 -16.92 -12.73
C THR A 334 11.75 -15.88 -13.44
N LEU A 335 11.62 -14.68 -12.88
CA LEU A 335 10.82 -13.58 -13.44
C LEU A 335 11.26 -13.15 -14.84
N PHE A 336 12.54 -13.34 -15.20
CA PHE A 336 13.09 -12.93 -16.49
C PHE A 336 13.37 -14.11 -17.44
N ASN A 337 13.68 -15.29 -16.91
CA ASN A 337 14.33 -16.34 -17.69
C ASN A 337 13.51 -17.64 -17.82
N VAL A 338 12.52 -17.86 -16.96
CA VAL A 338 11.78 -19.12 -16.92
C VAL A 338 10.37 -18.93 -17.47
N VAL A 339 10.00 -19.81 -18.40
CA VAL A 339 8.69 -19.77 -19.07
C VAL A 339 7.86 -20.96 -18.61
N GLY A 340 6.69 -20.70 -18.05
CA GLY A 340 5.69 -21.73 -17.72
C GLY A 340 5.37 -21.87 -16.23
N ASP A 341 6.17 -21.25 -15.35
CA ASP A 341 5.89 -21.23 -13.92
C ASP A 341 4.63 -20.44 -13.56
N ALA A 342 4.15 -20.71 -12.36
CA ALA A 342 2.91 -20.19 -11.81
C ALA A 342 3.09 -19.79 -10.35
N TRP A 343 2.38 -18.74 -9.96
CA TRP A 343 2.20 -18.37 -8.57
C TRP A 343 1.35 -19.41 -7.84
N ASN A 344 1.75 -19.72 -6.61
CA ASN A 344 1.05 -20.61 -5.71
C ASN A 344 0.46 -19.79 -4.56
N GLU A 345 -0.86 -19.92 -4.37
CA GLU A 345 -1.57 -19.24 -3.29
C GLU A 345 -1.17 -19.81 -1.93
N MET A 346 -0.91 -18.93 -0.96
CA MET A 346 -0.53 -19.29 0.41
C MET A 346 -1.64 -18.98 1.40
N ASP A 347 -2.04 -17.70 1.42
CA ASP A 347 -2.92 -17.16 2.45
C ASP A 347 -3.59 -15.90 1.92
N LYS A 348 -4.57 -15.39 2.67
CA LYS A 348 -5.41 -14.28 2.26
C LYS A 348 -5.78 -13.40 3.44
N ILE A 349 -5.69 -12.09 3.28
CA ILE A 349 -6.21 -11.09 4.21
C ILE A 349 -7.59 -10.66 3.71
N ASP A 350 -8.64 -10.98 4.44
CA ASP A 350 -10.01 -10.61 4.10
C ASP A 350 -10.86 -10.38 5.35
N ILE A 351 -12.15 -10.08 5.18
CA ILE A 351 -13.04 -9.80 6.31
C ILE A 351 -13.08 -10.90 7.39
N SER A 352 -12.79 -12.17 7.04
CA SER A 352 -12.85 -13.28 7.98
C SER A 352 -11.73 -13.25 9.02
N ASN A 353 -10.57 -12.68 8.68
CA ASN A 353 -9.42 -12.56 9.59
C ASN A 353 -9.07 -11.10 9.92
N ALA A 354 -9.34 -10.15 9.02
CA ALA A 354 -9.12 -8.73 9.20
C ALA A 354 -10.28 -8.05 9.94
N GLY A 355 -11.51 -8.51 9.74
CA GLY A 355 -12.72 -7.87 10.29
C GLY A 355 -13.14 -6.58 9.57
N PHE A 356 -12.46 -6.20 8.49
CA PHE A 356 -12.77 -5.01 7.69
C PHE A 356 -13.33 -5.37 6.31
N THR A 357 -14.18 -4.47 5.80
CA THR A 357 -14.82 -4.63 4.49
C THR A 357 -13.90 -4.29 3.33
N LEU A 358 -12.87 -3.48 3.58
CA LEU A 358 -11.84 -3.09 2.62
C LEU A 358 -10.47 -3.37 3.24
N ASN A 359 -9.64 -4.11 2.50
CA ASN A 359 -8.29 -4.50 2.87
C ASN A 359 -7.46 -4.41 1.59
N HIS A 360 -6.49 -3.51 1.58
CA HIS A 360 -5.78 -3.11 0.36
C HIS A 360 -4.42 -2.51 0.70
N ASN A 361 -3.60 -2.23 -0.34
CA ASN A 361 -2.31 -1.55 -0.23
C ASN A 361 -1.45 -2.11 0.92
N ASN A 362 -0.83 -3.24 0.61
CA ASN A 362 -0.20 -4.12 1.57
C ASN A 362 1.33 -4.06 1.45
N GLY A 363 2.02 -4.50 2.49
CA GLY A 363 3.46 -4.67 2.52
C GLY A 363 3.86 -5.92 3.29
N LEU A 364 4.96 -6.56 2.88
CA LEU A 364 5.58 -7.67 3.58
C LEU A 364 6.64 -7.11 4.54
N VAL A 365 6.65 -7.58 5.79
CA VAL A 365 7.70 -7.20 6.75
C VAL A 365 8.97 -8.00 6.44
N THR A 366 10.04 -7.28 6.13
CA THR A 366 11.30 -7.86 5.65
C THR A 366 12.50 -7.49 6.52
N ASP A 367 13.66 -8.08 6.22
CA ASP A 367 14.95 -7.49 6.57
C ASP A 367 15.19 -6.23 5.72
N PRO A 368 16.24 -5.44 5.99
CA PRO A 368 16.44 -4.17 5.28
C PRO A 368 16.67 -4.33 3.78
N TYR A 369 16.91 -5.54 3.26
CA TYR A 369 17.19 -5.81 1.86
C TYR A 369 15.95 -6.30 1.08
N GLY A 370 14.78 -6.29 1.71
CA GLY A 370 13.56 -6.85 1.13
C GLY A 370 13.52 -8.38 1.17
N TRP A 371 14.28 -8.99 2.10
CA TRP A 371 14.31 -10.46 2.27
C TRP A 371 13.49 -10.90 3.48
N THR A 372 12.98 -12.12 3.49
CA THR A 372 12.15 -12.61 4.61
C THR A 372 12.95 -12.70 5.92
N LEU A 373 12.31 -12.33 7.04
CA LEU A 373 12.91 -12.40 8.39
C LEU A 373 12.89 -13.81 8.99
N SER A 374 12.03 -14.68 8.48
CA SER A 374 11.71 -15.98 9.05
C SER A 374 11.30 -16.95 7.94
N THR A 375 11.65 -18.22 8.14
CA THR A 375 11.24 -19.33 7.26
C THR A 375 9.94 -20.00 7.73
N LYS A 376 9.33 -19.49 8.81
CA LYS A 376 8.14 -20.08 9.45
C LYS A 376 6.91 -19.21 9.32
N SER A 377 7.09 -17.91 9.19
CA SER A 377 6.00 -16.96 9.13
C SER A 377 6.45 -15.66 8.49
N ILE A 378 5.51 -14.92 7.93
CA ILE A 378 5.72 -13.59 7.39
C ILE A 378 4.67 -12.66 8.01
N ASP A 379 5.14 -11.61 8.67
CA ASP A 379 4.26 -10.52 9.06
C ASP A 379 3.94 -9.71 7.79
N CYS A 380 2.66 -9.45 7.57
CA CYS A 380 2.14 -8.58 6.54
C CYS A 380 1.55 -7.34 7.21
N VAL A 381 1.66 -6.18 6.59
CA VAL A 381 0.94 -4.97 6.98
C VAL A 381 0.00 -4.58 5.87
N TYR A 382 -1.21 -4.19 6.20
CA TYR A 382 -2.22 -3.83 5.22
C TYR A 382 -2.96 -2.57 5.64
N THR A 383 -3.51 -1.86 4.65
CA THR A 383 -4.44 -0.77 4.88
C THR A 383 -5.83 -1.37 5.05
N ALA A 384 -6.44 -1.12 6.21
CA ALA A 384 -7.82 -1.47 6.47
C ALA A 384 -8.71 -0.24 6.42
N ALA A 385 -9.94 -0.43 5.94
CA ALA A 385 -10.93 0.63 5.89
C ALA A 385 -12.36 0.09 6.06
N ASN A 386 -13.24 0.97 6.51
CA ASN A 386 -14.68 0.71 6.47
C ASN A 386 -15.27 1.38 5.24
N TYR A 387 -16.01 0.62 4.44
CA TYR A 387 -16.73 1.19 3.32
C TYR A 387 -17.77 2.23 3.79
N SER A 388 -17.70 3.42 3.21
CA SER A 388 -18.66 4.51 3.37
C SER A 388 -19.08 5.04 2.01
N THR A 389 -20.33 5.49 1.90
CA THR A 389 -20.82 6.20 0.72
C THR A 389 -20.24 7.60 0.57
N SER A 390 -19.61 8.13 1.62
CA SER A 390 -18.89 9.40 1.57
C SER A 390 -17.40 9.18 1.34
N PHE A 391 -16.79 10.01 0.49
CA PHE A 391 -15.36 9.97 0.20
C PHE A 391 -14.51 9.98 1.49
N TRP A 392 -14.76 10.93 2.39
CA TRP A 392 -14.03 11.04 3.66
C TRP A 392 -14.39 9.95 4.67
N GLY A 393 -15.59 9.38 4.60
CA GLY A 393 -15.92 8.24 5.45
C GLY A 393 -15.08 7.01 5.14
N THR A 394 -14.76 6.79 3.85
CA THR A 394 -13.87 5.70 3.42
C THR A 394 -12.42 6.09 3.64
N LEU A 395 -11.94 7.16 2.99
CA LEU A 395 -10.52 7.58 3.05
C LEU A 395 -10.06 7.92 4.47
N GLY A 396 -10.87 8.67 5.23
CA GLY A 396 -10.54 9.04 6.61
C GLY A 396 -10.47 7.86 7.58
N SER A 397 -10.99 6.68 7.19
CA SER A 397 -10.91 5.46 8.00
C SER A 397 -9.63 4.64 7.76
N TYR A 398 -8.80 4.99 6.77
CA TYR A 398 -7.62 4.20 6.38
C TYR A 398 -6.62 4.12 7.53
N ARG A 399 -6.39 2.92 8.06
CA ARG A 399 -5.42 2.66 9.12
C ARG A 399 -4.61 1.41 8.80
N LEU A 400 -3.41 1.34 9.38
CA LEU A 400 -2.48 0.25 9.16
C LEU A 400 -2.64 -0.82 10.23
N TYR A 401 -2.79 -2.05 9.78
CA TYR A 401 -2.93 -3.24 10.61
C TYR A 401 -1.86 -4.25 10.23
N GLN A 402 -1.47 -5.08 11.19
CA GLN A 402 -0.62 -6.23 10.94
C GLN A 402 -1.47 -7.50 10.85
N TYR A 403 -1.05 -8.42 9.98
CA TYR A 403 -1.47 -9.82 9.92
C TYR A 403 -0.23 -10.70 9.94
N THR A 404 -0.26 -11.89 10.56
CA THR A 404 0.86 -12.84 10.49
C THR A 404 0.42 -14.10 9.74
N MET A 405 1.02 -14.34 8.58
CA MET A 405 0.87 -15.58 7.82
C MET A 405 1.86 -16.62 8.34
N GLU A 406 1.40 -17.85 8.58
CA GLU A 406 2.29 -18.99 8.84
C GLU A 406 2.67 -19.68 7.52
N ILE A 407 3.94 -20.02 7.36
CA ILE A 407 4.44 -20.79 6.23
C ILE A 407 4.26 -22.28 6.58
N THR A 408 3.25 -22.91 6.00
CA THR A 408 3.05 -24.37 6.08
C THR A 408 3.62 -25.02 4.82
N GLU A 409 4.60 -25.92 4.99
CA GLU A 409 5.18 -26.73 3.91
C GLU A 409 4.18 -27.71 3.28
#